data_AF-A0A7S7NUQ4-F1
#
_entry.id   AF-A0A7S7NUQ4-F1
#
_cell.length_a   1.000
_cell.length_b   1.000
_cell.length_c   1.000
_cell.angle_alpha   90.00
_cell.angle_beta   90.00
_cell.angle_gamma   90.00
#
_symmetry.space_group_name_H-M   'P 1'
#
loop_
_entity.id
_entity.type
_entity.pdbx_description
1 polymer ?
#
loop_
_entity_poly.entity_id
_entity_poly.type
_entity_poly.pdbx_seq_one_letter_code
_entity_poly.pdbx_strand_id
1 'polypeptide(L)'
;MAKRRGFRISLWVVCTGLVLTLGMLSWRPEWIVLVAPGVRVTSAYCSRWKAATDERILLSQGAAAQRIGAGSKLLRTDAKLELWQTPHGEYWIPGGSSTVLFTLLAQQERLIYGLVPKGGTVIDCGAHVGVFTKAALAKEAAKVIAVEPAPEALECFRRNLKSEIADGRVVIVPKGIWDKDGELTFFLNGNGDAADSFVTHGDSSKKTIVPVTTLDTIMAEQQLTSVALVKMDVKGATSRALTGGKLMIAKYHPHLALATEEPPEDPASLTAQVDQFKSGYKAICGPCFLIEKEVRTDVMFYQ
;
A
#
# COMPACT_ATOMS: atom_id res chain seq x y z
N MET A 1 -15.62 -2.95 -63.62
CA MET A 1 -16.08 -3.67 -62.41
C MET A 1 -14.89 -4.30 -61.69
N ALA A 2 -14.40 -3.67 -60.62
CA ALA A 2 -13.25 -4.16 -59.85
C ALA A 2 -13.69 -5.17 -58.78
N LYS A 3 -13.16 -6.40 -58.85
CA LYS A 3 -13.37 -7.45 -57.83
C LYS A 3 -12.63 -7.07 -56.55
N ARG A 4 -13.36 -6.71 -55.49
CA ARG A 4 -12.84 -6.66 -54.11
C ARG A 4 -12.44 -8.09 -53.69
N ARG A 5 -11.14 -8.36 -53.53
CA ARG A 5 -10.63 -9.58 -52.89
C ARG A 5 -10.88 -9.47 -51.38
N GLY A 6 -11.90 -10.17 -50.89
CA GLY A 6 -12.11 -10.35 -49.46
C GLY A 6 -11.03 -11.25 -48.87
N PHE A 7 -10.32 -10.75 -47.85
CA PHE A 7 -9.34 -11.51 -47.09
C PHE A 7 -10.09 -12.56 -46.25
N ARG A 8 -10.15 -13.81 -46.71
CA ARG A 8 -10.70 -14.93 -45.94
C ARG A 8 -9.62 -15.42 -44.97
N ILE A 9 -9.67 -14.96 -43.73
CA ILE A 9 -8.93 -15.60 -42.62
C ILE A 9 -9.55 -16.99 -42.44
N SER A 10 -8.75 -18.05 -42.56
CA SER A 10 -9.25 -19.42 -42.47
C SER A 10 -9.67 -19.74 -41.02
N LEU A 11 -10.77 -20.48 -40.87
CA LEU A 11 -11.28 -20.93 -39.56
C LEU A 11 -10.22 -21.72 -38.77
N TRP A 12 -9.30 -22.39 -39.48
CA TRP A 12 -8.14 -23.07 -38.93
C TRP A 12 -7.13 -22.11 -38.27
N VAL A 13 -6.82 -20.96 -38.88
CA VAL A 13 -5.91 -19.97 -38.27
C VAL A 13 -6.51 -19.39 -36.99
N VAL A 14 -7.83 -19.18 -36.96
CA VAL A 14 -8.53 -18.71 -35.75
C VAL A 14 -8.53 -19.78 -34.66
N CYS A 15 -8.81 -21.05 -34.98
CA CYS A 15 -8.81 -22.14 -34.02
C CYS A 15 -7.40 -22.44 -33.46
N THR A 16 -6.38 -22.46 -34.31
CA THR A 16 -4.99 -22.65 -33.87
C THR A 16 -4.52 -21.49 -33.01
N GLY A 17 -4.89 -20.25 -33.35
CA GLY A 17 -4.63 -19.09 -32.51
C GLY A 17 -5.29 -19.16 -31.13
N LEU A 18 -6.52 -19.65 -31.05
CA LEU A 18 -7.27 -19.80 -29.78
C LEU A 18 -6.72 -20.92 -28.90
N VAL A 19 -6.31 -22.04 -29.49
CA VAL A 19 -5.71 -23.17 -28.76
C VAL A 19 -4.31 -22.80 -28.25
N LEU A 20 -3.52 -22.04 -29.03
CA LEU A 20 -2.21 -21.56 -28.60
C LEU A 20 -2.31 -20.51 -27.48
N THR A 21 -3.31 -19.61 -27.51
CA THR A 21 -3.52 -18.64 -26.43
C THR A 21 -4.02 -19.31 -25.15
N LEU A 22 -4.97 -20.25 -25.23
CA LEU A 22 -5.43 -21.03 -24.08
C LEU A 22 -4.32 -21.93 -23.50
N GLY A 23 -3.52 -22.56 -24.37
CA GLY A 23 -2.32 -23.30 -23.98
C GLY A 23 -1.28 -22.42 -23.29
N MET A 24 -0.99 -21.24 -23.85
CA MET A 24 -0.10 -20.25 -23.22
C MET A 24 -0.63 -19.76 -21.87
N LEU A 25 -1.92 -19.46 -21.74
CA LEU A 25 -2.53 -19.01 -20.48
C LEU A 25 -2.47 -20.08 -19.38
N SER A 26 -2.56 -21.36 -19.73
CA SER A 26 -2.37 -22.46 -18.77
C SER A 26 -0.93 -22.64 -18.30
N TRP A 27 0.05 -22.23 -19.12
CA TRP A 27 1.49 -22.31 -18.81
C TRP A 27 2.08 -21.02 -18.23
N ARG A 28 1.46 -19.89 -18.56
CA ARG A 28 1.82 -18.51 -18.22
C ARG A 28 0.54 -17.75 -17.86
N PRO A 29 -0.08 -18.05 -16.70
CA PRO A 29 -1.27 -17.34 -16.26
C PRO A 29 -1.04 -15.82 -16.21
N GLU A 30 0.21 -15.39 -16.01
CA GLU A 30 0.65 -13.98 -16.04
C GLU A 30 0.40 -13.22 -17.36
N TRP A 31 0.04 -13.91 -18.45
CA TRP A 31 -0.22 -13.27 -19.74
C TRP A 31 -1.68 -12.89 -19.95
N ILE A 32 -2.55 -13.20 -18.97
CA ILE A 32 -3.98 -12.87 -19.04
C ILE A 32 -4.22 -11.37 -19.21
N VAL A 33 -3.36 -10.52 -18.62
CA VAL A 33 -3.43 -9.07 -18.75
C VAL A 33 -3.22 -8.59 -20.20
N LEU A 34 -2.52 -9.35 -21.04
CA LEU A 34 -2.28 -8.98 -22.45
C LEU A 34 -3.49 -9.26 -23.34
N VAL A 35 -4.28 -10.28 -23.00
CA VAL A 35 -5.36 -10.80 -23.87
C VAL A 35 -6.76 -10.56 -23.30
N ALA A 36 -6.89 -10.18 -22.03
CA ALA A 36 -8.17 -9.90 -21.41
C ALA A 36 -8.89 -8.72 -22.12
N PRO A 37 -10.14 -8.92 -22.57
CA PRO A 37 -10.92 -7.88 -23.23
C PRO A 37 -11.34 -6.79 -22.23
N GLY A 38 -11.34 -5.53 -22.67
CA GLY A 38 -11.80 -4.41 -21.85
C GLY A 38 -10.81 -3.93 -20.77
N VAL A 39 -9.57 -4.44 -20.76
CA VAL A 39 -8.50 -3.89 -19.91
C VAL A 39 -8.17 -2.48 -20.33
N ARG A 40 -8.26 -1.55 -19.38
CA ARG A 40 -7.86 -0.14 -19.52
C ARG A 40 -6.49 0.06 -18.89
N VAL A 41 -5.64 0.81 -19.59
CA VAL A 41 -4.39 1.33 -19.04
C VAL A 41 -4.51 2.84 -18.99
N THR A 42 -4.56 3.37 -17.79
CA THR A 42 -4.83 4.79 -17.50
C THR A 42 -3.59 5.48 -16.96
N SER A 43 -2.74 4.75 -16.21
CA SER A 43 -1.49 5.28 -15.67
C SER A 43 -0.43 5.46 -16.76
N ALA A 44 0.21 6.63 -16.78
CA ALA A 44 1.38 6.91 -17.62
C ALA A 44 2.63 6.10 -17.23
N TYR A 45 2.61 5.46 -16.05
CA TYR A 45 3.73 4.72 -15.48
C TYR A 45 3.63 3.21 -15.68
N CYS A 46 2.46 2.71 -16.08
CA CYS A 46 2.20 1.30 -16.30
C CYS A 46 1.91 1.00 -17.75
N SER A 47 2.44 -0.11 -18.25
CA SER A 47 2.04 -0.68 -19.54
C SER A 47 1.44 -2.06 -19.33
N ARG A 48 0.63 -2.56 -20.29
CA ARG A 48 0.13 -3.95 -20.24
C ARG A 48 1.27 -4.96 -20.17
N TRP A 49 2.38 -4.67 -20.84
CA TRP A 49 3.59 -5.49 -20.82
C TRP A 49 4.23 -5.55 -19.44
N LYS A 50 4.44 -4.38 -18.81
CA LYS A 50 4.95 -4.32 -17.44
C LYS A 50 4.02 -5.06 -16.47
N ALA A 51 2.71 -4.88 -16.61
CA ALA A 51 1.75 -5.59 -15.77
C ALA A 51 1.80 -7.11 -15.94
N ALA A 52 1.92 -7.60 -17.17
CA ALA A 52 2.07 -9.03 -17.44
C ALA A 52 3.40 -9.60 -16.91
N THR A 53 4.49 -8.84 -16.94
CA THR A 53 5.77 -9.29 -16.35
C THR A 53 5.73 -9.25 -14.83
N ASP A 54 5.09 -8.23 -14.27
CA ASP A 54 5.02 -7.99 -12.83
C ASP A 54 4.01 -8.89 -12.13
N GLU A 55 3.05 -9.49 -12.84
CA GLU A 55 2.06 -10.41 -12.25
C GLU A 55 2.70 -11.58 -11.49
N ARG A 56 3.92 -12.01 -11.86
CA ARG A 56 4.70 -12.97 -11.08
C ARG A 56 4.99 -12.48 -9.65
N ILE A 57 5.20 -11.18 -9.46
CA ILE A 57 5.42 -10.57 -8.15
C ILE A 57 4.18 -10.77 -7.28
N LEU A 58 2.98 -10.50 -7.81
CA LEU A 58 1.72 -10.72 -7.08
C LEU A 58 1.50 -12.19 -6.74
N LEU A 59 1.75 -13.10 -7.69
CA LEU A 59 1.68 -14.54 -7.44
C LEU A 59 2.68 -14.99 -6.36
N SER A 60 3.91 -14.48 -6.40
CA SER A 60 4.93 -14.78 -5.40
C SER A 60 4.58 -14.24 -4.01
N GLN A 61 3.97 -13.04 -3.94
CA GLN A 61 3.46 -12.47 -2.70
C GLN A 61 2.31 -13.33 -2.13
N GLY A 62 1.39 -13.79 -2.98
CA GLY A 62 0.31 -14.69 -2.56
C GLY A 62 0.84 -16.01 -2.01
N ALA A 63 1.81 -16.63 -2.70
CA ALA A 63 2.47 -17.84 -2.21
C ALA A 63 3.23 -17.62 -0.89
N ALA A 64 3.89 -16.46 -0.73
CA ALA A 64 4.54 -16.07 0.51
C ALA A 64 3.53 -15.90 1.66
N ALA A 65 2.39 -15.23 1.42
CA ALA A 65 1.34 -15.08 2.42
C ALA A 65 0.77 -16.44 2.87
N GLN A 66 0.55 -17.37 1.93
CA GLN A 66 0.12 -18.74 2.24
C GLN A 66 1.16 -19.50 3.08
N ARG A 67 2.44 -19.41 2.71
CA ARG A 67 3.55 -20.02 3.46
C ARG A 67 3.64 -19.45 4.87
N ILE A 68 3.54 -18.13 5.03
CA ILE A 68 3.57 -17.45 6.32
C ILE A 68 2.39 -17.93 7.16
N GLY A 69 1.17 -17.97 6.59
CA GLY A 69 -0.01 -18.46 7.29
C GLY A 69 0.11 -19.92 7.73
N ALA A 70 0.61 -20.80 6.87
CA ALA A 70 0.86 -22.21 7.19
C ALA A 70 1.92 -22.38 8.31
N GLY A 71 2.89 -21.48 8.38
CA GLY A 71 3.90 -21.43 9.44
C GLY A 71 3.48 -20.62 10.68
N SER A 72 2.26 -20.12 10.74
CA SER A 72 1.78 -19.26 11.83
C SER A 72 0.81 -20.00 12.75
N LYS A 73 0.80 -19.62 14.02
CA LYS A 73 -0.05 -20.22 15.05
C LYS A 73 -0.67 -19.15 15.94
N LEU A 74 -1.98 -19.23 16.16
CA LEU A 74 -2.66 -18.43 17.18
C LEU A 74 -2.17 -18.89 18.55
N LEU A 75 -1.56 -17.98 19.31
CA LEU A 75 -1.05 -18.24 20.66
C LEU A 75 -2.08 -17.90 21.73
N ARG A 76 -2.75 -16.74 21.57
CA ARG A 76 -3.65 -16.20 22.58
C ARG A 76 -4.71 -15.31 21.94
N THR A 77 -5.90 -15.32 22.51
CA THR A 77 -6.93 -14.30 22.25
C THR A 77 -7.11 -13.46 23.52
N ASP A 78 -7.22 -12.15 23.36
CA ASP A 78 -7.50 -11.20 24.43
C ASP A 78 -8.55 -10.20 23.97
N ALA A 79 -9.75 -10.31 24.54
CA ALA A 79 -10.96 -9.64 24.07
C ALA A 79 -11.19 -9.86 22.56
N LYS A 80 -11.06 -8.81 21.75
CA LYS A 80 -11.23 -8.86 20.29
C LYS A 80 -9.91 -8.96 19.52
N LEU A 81 -8.79 -9.16 20.21
CA LEU A 81 -7.46 -9.17 19.60
C LEU A 81 -6.86 -10.57 19.68
N GLU A 82 -6.06 -10.92 18.70
CA GLU A 82 -5.39 -12.21 18.58
C GLU A 82 -3.89 -12.02 18.51
N LEU A 83 -3.14 -12.75 19.32
CA LEU A 83 -1.69 -12.85 19.26
C LEU A 83 -1.30 -14.07 18.42
N TRP A 84 -0.63 -13.81 17.32
CA TRP A 84 -0.12 -14.84 16.40
C TRP A 84 1.39 -14.93 16.48
N GLN A 85 1.92 -16.14 16.63
CA GLN A 85 3.30 -16.44 16.28
C GLN A 85 3.39 -16.59 14.77
N THR A 86 4.32 -15.88 14.15
CA THR A 86 4.61 -16.00 12.71
C THR A 86 6.11 -16.27 12.49
N PRO A 87 6.54 -16.65 11.27
CA PRO A 87 7.96 -16.70 10.92
C PRO A 87 8.71 -15.36 11.08
N HIS A 88 7.98 -14.24 11.20
CA HIS A 88 8.53 -12.89 11.38
C HIS A 88 8.43 -12.39 12.84
N GLY A 89 8.14 -13.30 13.77
CA GLY A 89 7.91 -13.01 15.18
C GLY A 89 6.43 -12.91 15.54
N GLU A 90 6.17 -12.50 16.76
CA GLU A 90 4.82 -12.37 17.30
C GLU A 90 4.17 -11.05 16.88
N TYR A 91 2.86 -11.11 16.57
CA TYR A 91 2.04 -9.96 16.24
C TYR A 91 0.63 -10.12 16.83
N TRP A 92 0.18 -9.11 17.56
CA TRP A 92 -1.21 -8.82 17.82
C TRP A 92 -1.87 -8.25 16.56
N ILE A 93 -3.07 -8.73 16.27
CA ILE A 93 -3.94 -8.30 15.18
C ILE A 93 -5.39 -8.31 15.67
N PRO A 94 -6.30 -7.47 15.15
CA PRO A 94 -7.72 -7.64 15.40
C PRO A 94 -8.21 -9.04 15.01
N GLY A 95 -9.12 -9.58 15.81
CA GLY A 95 -9.58 -10.96 15.68
C GLY A 95 -10.30 -11.21 14.36
N GLY A 96 -9.96 -12.33 13.72
CA GLY A 96 -10.43 -12.65 12.37
C GLY A 96 -9.63 -12.02 11.22
N SER A 97 -8.62 -11.19 11.49
CA SER A 97 -7.84 -10.47 10.48
C SER A 97 -6.46 -11.09 10.20
N SER A 98 -6.25 -12.37 10.53
CA SER A 98 -4.95 -13.04 10.38
C SER A 98 -4.47 -13.14 8.94
N THR A 99 -5.37 -13.34 7.97
CA THR A 99 -5.03 -13.33 6.53
C THR A 99 -4.45 -11.99 6.09
N VAL A 100 -4.94 -10.88 6.65
CA VAL A 100 -4.41 -9.53 6.40
C VAL A 100 -2.99 -9.45 6.95
N LEU A 101 -2.76 -9.88 8.19
CA LEU A 101 -1.42 -9.94 8.78
C LEU A 101 -0.42 -10.70 7.90
N PHE A 102 -0.79 -11.89 7.41
CA PHE A 102 0.10 -12.69 6.56
C PHE A 102 0.40 -12.02 5.22
N THR A 103 -0.59 -11.32 4.66
CA THR A 103 -0.42 -10.53 3.43
C THR A 103 0.52 -9.35 3.65
N LEU A 104 0.34 -8.60 4.73
CA LEU A 104 1.22 -7.48 5.09
C LEU A 104 2.67 -7.94 5.31
N LEU A 105 2.87 -9.08 5.98
CA LEU A 105 4.20 -9.67 6.17
C LEU A 105 4.83 -10.10 4.83
N ALA A 106 4.06 -10.73 3.93
CA ALA A 106 4.53 -11.10 2.59
C ALA A 106 4.90 -9.87 1.74
N GLN A 107 4.16 -8.77 1.86
CA GLN A 107 4.51 -7.51 1.22
C GLN A 107 5.85 -6.96 1.72
N GLN A 108 6.17 -7.14 3.01
CA GLN A 108 7.47 -6.72 3.56
C GLN A 108 8.64 -7.59 3.07
N GLU A 109 8.43 -8.89 2.83
CA GLU A 109 9.48 -9.75 2.26
C GLU A 109 9.97 -9.25 0.89
N ARG A 110 9.08 -8.63 0.09
CA ARG A 110 9.43 -8.03 -1.20
C ARG A 110 9.76 -6.54 -1.14
N LEU A 111 9.82 -5.94 0.06
CA LEU A 111 10.08 -4.51 0.28
C LEU A 111 9.08 -3.62 -0.49
N ILE A 112 7.78 -3.84 -0.33
CA ILE A 112 6.72 -3.11 -1.06
C ILE A 112 6.90 -1.58 -1.03
N TYR A 113 7.37 -1.00 0.09
CA TYR A 113 7.58 0.45 0.23
C TYR A 113 9.04 0.88 -0.02
N GLY A 114 9.82 0.04 -0.71
CA GLY A 114 11.19 0.33 -1.11
C GLY A 114 12.20 0.20 0.02
N LEU A 115 13.39 0.77 -0.20
CA LEU A 115 14.47 0.77 0.78
C LEU A 115 14.26 1.86 1.81
N VAL A 116 14.35 1.49 3.09
CA VAL A 116 14.36 2.43 4.21
C VAL A 116 15.77 2.98 4.37
N PRO A 117 15.98 4.31 4.30
CA PRO A 117 17.30 4.89 4.52
C PRO A 117 17.78 4.67 5.96
N LYS A 118 18.98 4.11 6.11
CA LYS A 118 19.59 3.84 7.42
C LYS A 118 19.81 5.12 8.23
N GLY A 119 19.55 5.05 9.53
CA GLY A 119 19.77 6.15 10.48
C GLY A 119 18.80 7.33 10.36
N GLY A 120 17.83 7.27 9.44
CA GLY A 120 16.87 8.34 9.20
C GLY A 120 15.62 8.26 10.09
N THR A 121 14.89 9.37 10.18
CA THR A 121 13.51 9.39 10.69
C THR A 121 12.56 8.96 9.58
N VAL A 122 11.66 8.03 9.89
CA VAL A 122 10.59 7.57 9.00
C VAL A 122 9.24 8.07 9.52
N ILE A 123 8.36 8.50 8.62
CA ILE A 123 6.95 8.73 8.94
C ILE A 123 6.13 7.62 8.24
N ASP A 124 5.41 6.82 9.02
CA ASP A 124 4.55 5.71 8.57
C ASP A 124 3.09 6.15 8.67
N CYS A 125 2.51 6.65 7.57
CA CYS A 125 1.11 7.04 7.51
C CYS A 125 0.24 5.85 7.09
N GLY A 126 -0.72 5.49 7.94
CA GLY A 126 -1.47 4.23 7.82
C GLY A 126 -0.65 3.07 8.36
N ALA A 127 -0.22 3.20 9.61
CA ALA A 127 0.73 2.27 10.22
C ALA A 127 0.08 0.93 10.62
N HIS A 128 -1.26 0.88 10.70
CA HIS A 128 -2.08 -0.28 11.05
C HIS A 128 -1.58 -0.94 12.34
N VAL A 129 -1.26 -2.24 12.33
CA VAL A 129 -0.70 -2.94 13.50
C VAL A 129 0.83 -2.86 13.61
N GLY A 130 1.48 -2.03 12.80
CA GLY A 130 2.91 -1.70 12.90
C GLY A 130 3.86 -2.64 12.16
N VAL A 131 3.35 -3.40 11.17
CA VAL A 131 4.18 -4.31 10.36
C VAL A 131 5.30 -3.56 9.63
N PHE A 132 4.98 -2.47 8.92
CA PHE A 132 6.00 -1.67 8.24
C PHE A 132 6.91 -0.94 9.23
N THR A 133 6.36 -0.34 10.29
CA THR A 133 7.17 0.29 11.34
C THR A 133 8.25 -0.68 11.88
N LYS A 134 7.89 -1.93 12.19
CA LYS A 134 8.85 -2.94 12.66
C LYS A 134 9.88 -3.30 11.58
N ALA A 135 9.47 -3.41 10.31
CA ALA A 135 10.37 -3.62 9.19
C ALA A 135 11.36 -2.45 9.02
N ALA A 136 10.90 -1.20 9.14
CA ALA A 136 11.74 -0.01 9.04
C ALA A 136 12.80 0.04 10.15
N LEU A 137 12.43 -0.29 11.39
CA LEU A 137 13.37 -0.42 12.50
C LEU A 137 14.40 -1.54 12.28
N ALA A 138 13.97 -2.68 11.74
CA ALA A 138 14.88 -3.78 11.37
C ALA A 138 15.83 -3.40 10.22
N LYS A 139 15.51 -2.35 9.46
CA LYS A 139 16.38 -1.72 8.45
C LYS A 139 17.14 -0.51 8.99
N GLU A 140 17.29 -0.42 10.31
CA GLU A 140 18.10 0.59 11.00
C GLU A 140 17.54 2.02 10.86
N ALA A 141 16.22 2.21 10.70
CA ALA A 141 15.61 3.52 10.94
C ALA A 141 15.92 3.97 12.38
N ALA A 142 16.34 5.23 12.55
CA ALA A 142 16.68 5.76 13.87
C ALA A 142 15.43 6.03 14.71
N LYS A 143 14.37 6.50 14.05
CA LYS A 143 13.09 6.83 14.67
C LYS A 143 11.94 6.62 13.68
N VAL A 144 10.79 6.17 14.15
CA VAL A 144 9.56 6.09 13.36
C VAL A 144 8.45 6.90 14.03
N ILE A 145 7.81 7.79 13.28
CA ILE A 145 6.57 8.44 13.67
C ILE A 145 5.43 7.73 12.94
N ALA A 146 4.62 6.98 13.68
CA ALA A 146 3.57 6.14 13.14
C ALA A 146 2.19 6.81 13.33
N VAL A 147 1.46 7.00 12.23
CA VAL A 147 0.15 7.65 12.21
C VAL A 147 -0.91 6.58 11.95
N GLU A 148 -1.81 6.38 12.92
CA GLU A 148 -2.87 5.37 12.85
C GLU A 148 -4.13 5.81 13.61
N PRO A 149 -5.28 5.99 12.92
CA PRO A 149 -6.54 6.39 13.56
C PRO A 149 -7.37 5.25 14.14
N ALA A 150 -7.26 4.02 13.64
CA ALA A 150 -8.20 2.94 13.94
C ALA A 150 -7.96 2.36 15.36
N PRO A 151 -8.93 2.44 16.29
CA PRO A 151 -8.69 2.08 17.69
C PRO A 151 -8.21 0.64 17.93
N GLU A 152 -8.78 -0.35 17.21
CA GLU A 152 -8.41 -1.77 17.38
C GLU A 152 -7.01 -2.06 16.81
N ALA A 153 -6.66 -1.48 15.65
CA ALA A 153 -5.32 -1.60 15.07
C ALA A 153 -4.28 -0.89 15.94
N LEU A 154 -4.61 0.29 16.48
CA LEU A 154 -3.77 1.07 17.36
C LEU A 154 -3.44 0.35 18.67
N GLU A 155 -4.40 -0.38 19.25
CA GLU A 155 -4.13 -1.21 20.43
C GLU A 155 -3.18 -2.38 20.10
N CYS A 156 -3.37 -3.03 18.95
CA CYS A 156 -2.43 -4.05 18.47
C CYS A 156 -1.03 -3.47 18.24
N PHE A 157 -0.94 -2.29 17.61
CA PHE A 157 0.32 -1.58 17.38
C PHE A 157 1.06 -1.35 18.70
N ARG A 158 0.37 -0.82 19.72
CA ARG A 158 0.97 -0.56 21.04
C ARG A 158 1.54 -1.82 21.69
N ARG A 159 0.87 -2.96 21.51
CA ARG A 159 1.35 -4.25 22.03
C ARG A 159 2.54 -4.78 21.22
N ASN A 160 2.51 -4.62 19.89
CA ASN A 160 3.53 -5.12 18.98
C ASN A 160 4.87 -4.40 19.09
N LEU A 161 4.86 -3.11 19.40
CA LEU A 161 6.04 -2.25 19.45
C LEU A 161 6.28 -1.66 20.84
N LYS A 162 5.81 -2.34 21.89
CA LYS A 162 5.85 -1.87 23.28
C LYS A 162 7.25 -1.43 23.70
N SER A 163 8.27 -2.22 23.37
CA SER A 163 9.68 -1.91 23.68
C SER A 163 10.16 -0.66 22.95
N GLU A 164 9.91 -0.57 21.66
CA GLU A 164 10.42 0.50 20.81
C GLU A 164 9.72 1.84 21.08
N ILE A 165 8.46 1.78 21.54
CA ILE A 165 7.74 2.93 22.09
C ILE A 165 8.37 3.36 23.42
N ALA A 166 8.63 2.42 24.34
CA ALA A 166 9.26 2.72 25.62
C ALA A 166 10.67 3.31 25.46
N ASP A 167 11.42 2.84 24.48
CA ASP A 167 12.76 3.32 24.11
C ASP A 167 12.72 4.69 23.39
N GLY A 168 11.54 5.21 23.04
CA GLY A 168 11.38 6.46 22.28
C GLY A 168 11.76 6.36 20.80
N ARG A 169 12.07 5.16 20.29
CA ARG A 169 12.34 4.91 18.86
C ARG A 169 11.07 4.96 18.01
N VAL A 170 9.91 4.76 18.63
CA VAL A 170 8.60 4.87 17.97
C VAL A 170 7.72 5.87 18.70
N VAL A 171 7.16 6.81 17.95
CA VAL A 171 6.12 7.72 18.44
C VAL A 171 4.83 7.43 17.71
N ILE A 172 3.76 7.17 18.46
CA ILE A 172 2.42 6.96 17.92
C ILE A 172 1.68 8.30 17.88
N VAL A 173 1.15 8.62 16.70
CA VAL A 173 0.20 9.72 16.48
C VAL A 173 -1.18 9.07 16.25
N PRO A 174 -2.05 9.03 17.29
CA PRO A 174 -3.35 8.34 17.22
C PRO A 174 -4.40 9.21 16.50
N LYS A 175 -4.08 9.63 15.28
CA LYS A 175 -4.89 10.51 14.42
C LYS A 175 -4.84 9.97 12.99
N GLY A 176 -5.78 10.39 12.15
CA GLY A 176 -5.64 10.25 10.71
C GLY A 176 -4.70 11.32 10.15
N ILE A 177 -4.07 11.05 9.00
CA ILE A 177 -3.35 12.07 8.26
C ILE A 177 -4.26 12.72 7.21
N TRP A 178 -4.23 14.03 7.09
CA TRP A 178 -5.11 14.80 6.21
C TRP A 178 -4.46 16.13 5.80
N ASP A 179 -5.25 17.04 5.19
CA ASP A 179 -4.80 18.36 4.72
C ASP A 179 -4.98 19.49 5.75
N LYS A 180 -5.58 19.20 6.90
CA LYS A 180 -5.78 20.12 8.03
C LYS A 180 -5.97 19.34 9.32
N ASP A 181 -5.77 20.01 10.46
CA ASP A 181 -6.21 19.49 11.75
C ASP A 181 -7.73 19.54 11.87
N GLY A 182 -8.30 18.61 12.63
CA GLY A 182 -9.72 18.58 12.93
C GLY A 182 -10.20 17.18 13.26
N GLU A 183 -11.47 16.92 12.96
CA GLU A 183 -12.10 15.61 13.11
C GLU A 183 -12.78 15.23 11.80
N LEU A 184 -12.72 13.94 11.46
CA LEU A 184 -13.40 13.39 10.28
C LEU A 184 -14.14 12.11 10.65
N THR A 185 -15.21 11.84 9.90
CA THR A 185 -15.87 10.54 9.92
C THR A 185 -14.93 9.51 9.30
N PHE A 186 -14.60 8.50 10.10
CA PHE A 186 -13.83 7.34 9.71
C PHE A 186 -14.75 6.13 9.61
N PHE A 187 -14.63 5.41 8.50
CA PHE A 187 -15.47 4.26 8.18
C PHE A 187 -14.69 2.98 8.48
N LEU A 188 -15.19 2.23 9.46
CA LEU A 188 -14.68 0.93 9.85
C LEU A 188 -15.37 -0.13 8.97
N ASN A 189 -14.62 -0.65 8.01
CA ASN A 189 -15.07 -1.64 7.02
C ASN A 189 -14.90 -3.09 7.52
N GLY A 190 -14.38 -3.26 8.73
CA GLY A 190 -14.28 -4.51 9.47
C GLY A 190 -13.79 -4.25 10.91
N ASN A 191 -13.56 -5.29 11.71
CA ASN A 191 -12.93 -5.13 13.03
C ASN A 191 -11.44 -4.78 12.85
N GLY A 192 -11.10 -3.52 12.55
CA GLY A 192 -9.71 -3.07 12.34
C GLY A 192 -9.04 -3.66 11.09
N ASP A 193 -9.82 -3.84 10.02
CA ASP A 193 -9.35 -4.38 8.75
C ASP A 193 -8.46 -3.35 8.02
N ALA A 194 -7.56 -3.80 7.15
CA ALA A 194 -6.77 -2.93 6.28
C ALA A 194 -7.66 -2.09 5.32
N ALA A 195 -8.96 -2.40 5.24
CA ALA A 195 -9.94 -1.67 4.47
C ALA A 195 -10.51 -0.41 5.16
N ASP A 196 -10.23 -0.15 6.44
CA ASP A 196 -10.75 1.04 7.14
C ASP A 196 -10.23 2.34 6.49
N SER A 197 -11.12 3.32 6.27
CA SER A 197 -10.78 4.52 5.49
C SER A 197 -11.64 5.75 5.85
N PHE A 198 -11.12 6.94 5.53
CA PHE A 198 -11.89 8.19 5.54
C PHE A 198 -12.70 8.43 4.26
N VAL A 199 -12.28 7.78 3.15
CA VAL A 199 -12.75 8.09 1.80
C VAL A 199 -13.56 6.95 1.22
N THR A 200 -13.12 5.70 1.42
CA THR A 200 -13.78 4.51 0.89
C THR A 200 -14.64 3.85 1.97
N HIS A 201 -15.89 3.52 1.63
CA HIS A 201 -16.81 2.87 2.56
C HIS A 201 -17.80 1.96 1.82
N GLY A 202 -18.21 0.89 2.49
CA GLY A 202 -19.37 0.09 2.09
C GLY A 202 -20.66 0.59 2.74
N ASP A 203 -21.79 0.01 2.34
CA ASP A 203 -23.10 0.37 2.94
C ASP A 203 -23.22 -0.10 4.41
N SER A 204 -22.46 -1.11 4.80
CA SER A 204 -22.47 -1.71 6.14
C SER A 204 -21.39 -1.17 7.10
N SER A 205 -20.60 -0.18 6.68
CA SER A 205 -19.48 0.33 7.46
C SER A 205 -19.95 1.00 8.75
N LYS A 206 -19.28 0.68 9.87
CA LYS A 206 -19.48 1.45 11.11
C LYS A 206 -18.82 2.80 10.95
N LYS A 207 -19.44 3.84 11.50
CA LYS A 207 -18.90 5.21 11.45
C LYS A 207 -18.40 5.58 12.84
N THR A 208 -17.20 6.13 12.90
CA THR A 208 -16.65 6.74 14.12
C THR A 208 -16.04 8.09 13.76
N ILE A 209 -16.00 9.02 14.70
CA ILE A 209 -15.29 10.30 14.51
C ILE A 209 -13.90 10.13 15.08
N VAL A 210 -12.88 10.46 14.30
CA VAL A 210 -11.48 10.40 14.75
C VAL A 210 -10.80 11.74 14.47
N PRO A 211 -9.85 12.15 15.33
CA PRO A 211 -9.04 13.32 15.05
C PRO A 211 -8.15 13.07 13.83
N VAL A 212 -7.90 14.13 13.08
CA VAL A 212 -6.95 14.16 11.97
C VAL A 212 -5.94 15.28 12.17
N THR A 213 -4.77 15.12 11.56
CA THR A 213 -3.69 16.11 11.57
C THR A 213 -2.95 16.16 10.24
N THR A 214 -1.96 17.03 10.15
CA THR A 214 -1.13 17.22 8.95
C THR A 214 0.30 16.76 9.19
N LEU A 215 1.01 16.41 8.12
CA LEU A 215 2.43 16.09 8.19
C LEU A 215 3.24 17.30 8.67
N ASP A 216 2.87 18.51 8.23
CA ASP A 216 3.51 19.76 8.66
C ASP A 216 3.33 20.00 10.18
N THR A 217 2.16 19.66 10.74
CA THR A 217 1.90 19.75 12.19
C THR A 217 2.70 18.70 12.95
N ILE A 218 2.77 17.46 12.44
CA ILE A 218 3.62 16.42 13.03
C ILE A 218 5.08 16.86 13.08
N MET A 219 5.60 17.46 11.99
CA MET A 219 6.97 18.00 11.98
C MET A 219 7.21 19.04 13.07
N ALA A 220 6.26 19.95 13.27
CA ALA A 220 6.35 21.00 14.28
C ALA A 220 6.25 20.44 15.71
N GLU A 221 5.24 19.62 16.00
CA GLU A 221 5.00 19.04 17.33
C GLU A 221 6.14 18.12 17.76
N GLN A 222 6.69 17.32 16.83
CA GLN A 222 7.79 16.40 17.09
C GLN A 222 9.18 17.05 16.95
N GLN A 223 9.22 18.36 16.64
CA GLN A 223 10.45 19.15 16.46
C GLN A 223 11.44 18.50 15.49
N LEU A 224 10.92 17.94 14.39
CA LEU A 224 11.72 17.22 13.42
C LEU A 224 12.48 18.20 12.51
N THR A 225 13.78 17.97 12.37
CA THR A 225 14.66 18.75 11.49
C THR A 225 15.04 18.01 10.22
N SER A 226 14.65 16.74 10.07
CA SER A 226 14.82 15.94 8.87
C SER A 226 13.86 14.75 8.88
N VAL A 227 13.52 14.27 7.68
CA VAL A 227 12.77 13.03 7.45
C VAL A 227 13.45 12.34 6.27
N ALA A 228 13.73 11.05 6.41
CA ALA A 228 14.38 10.28 5.37
C ALA A 228 13.36 9.60 4.44
N LEU A 229 12.25 9.13 4.99
CA LEU A 229 11.18 8.48 4.24
C LEU A 229 9.82 8.84 4.82
N VAL A 230 8.86 9.13 3.94
CA VAL A 230 7.44 9.20 4.27
C VAL A 230 6.72 8.13 3.47
N LYS A 231 6.15 7.16 4.18
CA LYS A 231 5.28 6.14 3.59
C LYS A 231 3.83 6.58 3.79
N MET A 232 3.02 6.53 2.73
CA MET A 232 1.60 6.82 2.77
C MET A 232 0.82 5.64 2.20
N ASP A 233 0.14 4.90 3.07
CA ASP A 233 -0.87 3.90 2.68
C ASP A 233 -2.14 4.19 3.48
N VAL A 234 -2.90 5.16 3.00
CA VAL A 234 -3.98 5.81 3.76
C VAL A 234 -5.33 5.68 3.04
N LYS A 235 -5.46 4.64 2.21
CA LYS A 235 -6.70 4.18 1.57
C LYS A 235 -7.54 5.28 0.92
N GLY A 236 -6.96 6.02 -0.03
CA GLY A 236 -7.65 7.07 -0.79
C GLY A 236 -7.38 8.50 -0.30
N ALA A 237 -6.68 8.66 0.81
CA ALA A 237 -6.36 9.97 1.40
C ALA A 237 -5.00 10.53 0.96
N THR A 238 -4.25 9.87 0.07
CA THR A 238 -2.84 10.23 -0.21
C THR A 238 -2.69 11.66 -0.73
N SER A 239 -3.55 12.14 -1.63
CA SER A 239 -3.48 13.53 -2.12
C SER A 239 -3.74 14.57 -1.03
N ARG A 240 -4.62 14.26 -0.07
CA ARG A 240 -4.90 15.13 1.09
C ARG A 240 -3.72 15.13 2.06
N ALA A 241 -3.16 13.95 2.33
CA ALA A 241 -1.94 13.80 3.14
C ALA A 241 -0.76 14.58 2.56
N LEU A 242 -0.54 14.50 1.23
CA LEU A 242 0.46 15.30 0.52
C LEU A 242 0.21 16.80 0.71
N THR A 243 -1.04 17.26 0.57
CA THR A 243 -1.39 18.68 0.76
C THR A 243 -1.06 19.15 2.18
N GLY A 244 -1.32 18.33 3.19
CA GLY A 244 -0.94 18.59 4.59
C GLY A 244 0.56 18.44 4.89
N GLY A 245 1.36 17.97 3.94
CA GLY A 245 2.82 17.88 4.07
C GLY A 245 3.58 18.79 3.13
N LYS A 246 2.91 19.74 2.47
CA LYS A 246 3.53 20.55 1.41
C LYS A 246 4.75 21.34 1.91
N LEU A 247 4.74 21.84 3.15
CA LEU A 247 5.87 22.61 3.68
C LEU A 247 7.04 21.69 4.00
N MET A 248 6.76 20.53 4.59
CA MET A 248 7.75 19.50 4.90
C MET A 248 8.41 18.95 3.61
N ILE A 249 7.60 18.62 2.60
CA ILE A 249 8.09 18.12 1.31
C ILE A 249 8.97 19.18 0.62
N ALA A 250 8.52 20.43 0.56
CA ALA A 250 9.26 21.54 -0.06
C ALA A 250 10.61 21.81 0.61
N LYS A 251 10.63 21.73 1.96
CA LYS A 251 11.80 22.08 2.77
C LYS A 251 12.81 20.94 2.91
N TYR A 252 12.35 19.72 3.16
CA TYR A 252 13.23 18.61 3.57
C TYR A 252 13.48 17.58 2.47
N HIS A 253 12.69 17.59 1.38
CA HIS A 253 12.83 16.68 0.23
C HIS A 253 13.01 15.19 0.63
N PRO A 254 12.16 14.62 1.50
CA PRO A 254 12.29 13.22 1.93
C PRO A 254 12.02 12.25 0.78
N HIS A 255 12.50 11.01 0.85
CA HIS A 255 11.95 9.99 -0.03
C HIS A 255 10.46 9.79 0.28
N LEU A 256 9.64 9.56 -0.75
CA LEU A 256 8.22 9.26 -0.60
C LEU A 256 7.91 7.87 -1.16
N ALA A 257 7.10 7.10 -0.45
CA ALA A 257 6.50 5.86 -0.92
C ALA A 257 4.98 5.96 -0.77
N LEU A 258 4.28 6.17 -1.89
CA LEU A 258 2.85 6.46 -1.93
C LEU A 258 2.09 5.27 -2.49
N ALA A 259 1.24 4.62 -1.70
CA ALA A 259 0.32 3.61 -2.21
C ALA A 259 -0.66 4.26 -3.20
N THR A 260 -0.96 3.54 -4.29
CA THR A 260 -1.84 4.01 -5.38
C THR A 260 -2.84 2.95 -5.83
N GLU A 261 -3.09 1.96 -4.98
CA GLU A 261 -4.00 0.84 -5.26
C GLU A 261 -5.47 1.30 -5.28
N GLU A 262 -5.81 2.34 -4.50
CA GLU A 262 -7.19 2.73 -4.21
C GLU A 262 -7.65 3.96 -5.02
N PRO A 263 -8.81 3.93 -5.68
CA PRO A 263 -9.41 5.15 -6.22
C PRO A 263 -9.70 6.18 -5.10
N PRO A 264 -9.65 7.50 -5.38
CA PRO A 264 -9.37 8.14 -6.66
C PRO A 264 -7.87 8.39 -6.91
N GLU A 265 -6.97 7.67 -6.24
CA GLU A 265 -5.52 7.91 -6.34
C GLU A 265 -5.02 7.57 -7.75
N ASP A 266 -4.61 8.60 -8.47
CA ASP A 266 -4.02 8.51 -9.80
C ASP A 266 -2.54 8.89 -9.74
N PRO A 267 -1.61 7.99 -10.12
CA PRO A 267 -0.18 8.25 -10.11
C PRO A 267 0.26 9.53 -10.84
N ALA A 268 -0.40 9.91 -11.94
CA ALA A 268 -0.06 11.12 -12.68
C ALA A 268 -0.44 12.38 -11.90
N SER A 269 -1.62 12.40 -11.32
CA SER A 269 -2.10 13.49 -10.45
C SER A 269 -1.24 13.64 -9.19
N LEU A 270 -0.88 12.53 -8.54
CA LEU A 270 0.02 12.55 -7.39
C LEU A 270 1.42 13.05 -7.75
N THR A 271 1.96 12.64 -8.90
CA THR A 271 3.27 13.12 -9.36
C THR A 271 3.25 14.62 -9.64
N ALA A 272 2.22 15.12 -10.33
CA ALA A 272 2.07 16.55 -10.58
C ALA A 272 1.97 17.35 -9.27
N GLN A 273 1.31 16.81 -8.25
CA GLN A 273 1.20 17.43 -6.92
C GLN A 273 2.55 17.45 -6.19
N VAL A 274 3.31 16.34 -6.22
CA VAL A 274 4.66 16.28 -5.66
C VAL A 274 5.59 17.29 -6.35
N ASP A 275 5.57 17.34 -7.68
CA ASP A 275 6.38 18.28 -8.47
C ASP A 275 6.02 19.74 -8.17
N GLN A 276 4.73 20.04 -7.93
CA GLN A 276 4.27 21.37 -7.54
C GLN A 276 4.86 21.80 -6.20
N PHE A 277 4.98 20.89 -5.22
CA PHE A 277 5.52 21.21 -3.91
C PHE A 277 7.04 21.29 -3.93
N LYS A 278 7.67 20.41 -4.70
CA LYS A 278 9.12 20.36 -4.84
C LYS A 278 9.50 19.69 -6.16
N SER A 279 10.06 20.47 -7.07
CA SER A 279 10.68 19.91 -8.27
C SER A 279 11.98 19.19 -7.92
N GLY A 280 12.35 18.22 -8.75
CA GLY A 280 13.62 17.47 -8.63
C GLY A 280 13.45 16.02 -8.18
N TYR A 281 12.26 15.62 -7.73
CA TYR A 281 11.97 14.22 -7.49
C TYR A 281 12.04 13.39 -8.77
N LYS A 282 12.69 12.24 -8.67
CA LYS A 282 12.56 11.18 -9.67
C LYS A 282 11.40 10.27 -9.29
N ALA A 283 10.31 10.36 -10.05
CA ALA A 283 9.19 9.42 -9.94
C ALA A 283 9.63 8.03 -10.46
N ILE A 284 9.48 7.01 -9.61
CA ILE A 284 9.78 5.62 -9.92
C ILE A 284 8.52 4.79 -9.68
N CYS A 285 8.10 4.08 -10.73
CA CYS A 285 6.94 3.20 -10.70
C CYS A 285 7.28 1.86 -10.04
N GLY A 286 6.45 1.44 -9.08
CA GLY A 286 6.49 0.09 -8.53
C GLY A 286 6.02 -0.98 -9.52
N PRO A 287 5.79 -2.21 -9.05
CA PRO A 287 5.05 -3.22 -9.79
C PRO A 287 3.71 -2.68 -10.32
N CYS A 288 3.31 -3.13 -11.51
CA CYS A 288 1.99 -2.86 -12.08
C CYS A 288 1.13 -4.13 -12.09
N PHE A 289 -0.13 -4.01 -11.72
CA PHE A 289 -1.06 -5.15 -11.66
C PHE A 289 -2.37 -4.80 -12.36
N LEU A 290 -3.04 -5.83 -12.89
CA LEU A 290 -4.42 -5.71 -13.33
C LEU A 290 -5.33 -5.87 -12.11
N ILE A 291 -5.95 -4.76 -11.69
CA ILE A 291 -6.96 -4.76 -10.64
C ILE A 291 -8.31 -4.56 -11.33
N GLU A 292 -9.18 -5.57 -11.21
CA GLU A 292 -10.43 -5.68 -11.95
C GLU A 292 -10.23 -5.60 -13.48
N LYS A 293 -10.35 -4.39 -14.06
CA LYS A 293 -10.19 -4.13 -15.49
C LYS A 293 -9.22 -2.98 -15.77
N GLU A 294 -8.46 -2.55 -14.77
CA GLU A 294 -7.55 -1.42 -14.87
C GLU A 294 -6.14 -1.81 -14.44
N VAL A 295 -5.14 -1.43 -15.24
CA VAL A 295 -3.74 -1.59 -14.87
C VAL A 295 -3.31 -0.42 -14.00
N ARG A 296 -2.88 -0.72 -12.77
CA ARG A 296 -2.43 0.26 -11.78
C ARG A 296 -1.10 -0.17 -11.17
N THR A 297 -0.37 0.79 -10.61
CA THR A 297 0.81 0.49 -9.78
C THR A 297 0.40 0.37 -8.33
N ASP A 298 1.10 -0.47 -7.57
CA ASP A 298 0.88 -0.60 -6.13
C ASP A 298 1.39 0.62 -5.37
N VAL A 299 2.64 1.01 -5.62
CA VAL A 299 3.32 2.11 -4.93
C VAL A 299 4.12 2.95 -5.92
N MET A 300 3.96 4.27 -5.84
CA MET A 300 4.83 5.24 -6.49
C MET A 300 5.91 5.71 -5.52
N PHE A 301 7.16 5.74 -5.99
CA PHE A 301 8.29 6.25 -5.23
C PHE A 301 8.78 7.58 -5.78
N TYR A 302 9.21 8.48 -4.90
CA TYR A 302 9.79 9.76 -5.25
C TYR A 302 11.09 9.93 -4.46
N GLN A 303 12.21 10.08 -5.16
CA GLN A 303 13.57 10.18 -4.58
C GLN A 303 14.34 11.33 -5.19
#